data_AF-A0A1X7U0U5-F1
#
_entry.id   AF-A0A1X7U0U5-F1
#
_cell.length_a   1.000
_cell.length_b   1.000
_cell.length_c   1.000
_cell.angle_alpha   90.00
_cell.angle_beta   90.00
_cell.angle_gamma   90.00
#
_symmetry.space_group_name_H-M   'P 1'
#
loop_
_entity.id
_entity.type
_entity.pdbx_description
1 polymer ?
#
loop_
_entity_poly.entity_id
_entity_poly.type
_entity_poly.pdbx_seq_one_letter_code
_entity_poly.pdbx_strand_id
1 'polypeptide(L)'
;MFQANTMSFSKFSVRNYREKFYEDHFHYTKPLPICMGEEWEWVSRNGEKSLQKIYQHANYIDIFDTLKALYGNPAVREQLEYSHQATDGIKRDFCDGEYFKTHPVFSRHENAIQFILYFDEIEVANPLGSKAGNHKLGCFYYTIGNIQPVHRSSLPSMFLLAVAKSENIEAFRCDANLKQFVSQINKLLEGVELKIDEQHTYKVYGAVIAMAGDTPASNFIGGFKEGFHAQSFIFRTLKAHHDELLLIKEGSSKFSVMYGINKRSELLDMPGFDITKCLPYV
;
A
#
# COMPACT_ATOMS: atom_id res chain seq x y z
N MET A 1 -37.64 4.58 28.44
CA MET A 1 -36.91 5.77 28.93
C MET A 1 -35.44 5.52 28.64
N PHE A 2 -34.93 6.02 27.51
CA PHE A 2 -33.50 5.88 27.18
C PHE A 2 -32.73 6.84 28.09
N GLN A 3 -31.95 6.30 29.03
CA GLN A 3 -30.91 7.10 29.69
C GLN A 3 -29.85 7.40 28.64
N ALA A 4 -29.90 8.61 28.08
CA ALA A 4 -28.78 9.16 27.35
C ALA A 4 -27.63 9.33 28.35
N ASN A 5 -26.71 8.37 28.37
CA ASN A 5 -25.42 8.55 29.02
C ASN A 5 -24.74 9.74 28.34
N THR A 6 -24.76 10.89 29.00
CA THR A 6 -23.93 12.05 28.68
C THR A 6 -22.47 11.72 28.97
N MET A 7 -21.87 10.86 28.14
CA MET A 7 -20.42 10.87 27.99
C MET A 7 -20.07 12.21 27.35
N SER A 8 -19.58 13.14 28.16
CA SER A 8 -19.04 14.39 27.65
C SER A 8 -17.87 14.08 26.72
N PHE A 9 -18.02 14.42 25.43
CA PHE A 9 -16.96 14.26 24.43
C PHE A 9 -15.72 15.13 24.74
N SER A 10 -15.76 15.98 25.78
CA SER A 10 -14.62 16.77 26.25
C SER A 10 -13.41 15.91 26.59
N LYS A 11 -13.59 14.68 27.09
CA LYS A 11 -12.48 13.74 27.37
C LYS A 11 -11.73 13.33 26.10
N PHE A 12 -12.38 13.34 24.93
CA PHE A 12 -11.77 13.05 23.63
C PHE A 12 -11.05 14.26 23.02
N SER A 13 -11.01 15.42 23.68
CA SER A 13 -10.17 16.54 23.22
C SER A 13 -8.68 16.21 23.30
N VAL A 14 -8.29 15.34 24.24
CA VAL A 14 -6.92 14.91 24.49
C VAL A 14 -6.60 13.64 23.72
N ARG A 15 -5.50 13.65 22.97
CA ARG A 15 -5.06 12.56 22.09
C ARG A 15 -5.00 11.20 22.79
N ASN A 16 -4.37 11.12 23.96
CA ASN A 16 -4.17 9.85 24.67
C ASN A 16 -5.50 9.17 25.04
N TYR A 17 -6.52 9.96 25.39
CA TYR A 17 -7.85 9.41 25.71
C TYR A 17 -8.59 8.93 24.46
N ARG A 18 -8.37 9.57 23.30
CA ARG A 18 -8.89 9.06 22.01
C ARG A 18 -8.21 7.75 21.62
N GLU A 19 -6.89 7.72 21.64
CA GLU A 19 -6.11 6.52 21.27
C GLU A 19 -6.48 5.34 22.16
N LYS A 20 -6.51 5.54 23.48
CA LYS A 20 -6.93 4.50 24.42
C LYS A 20 -8.36 4.01 24.16
N PHE A 21 -9.29 4.92 23.87
CA PHE A 21 -10.66 4.51 23.53
C PHE A 21 -10.72 3.70 22.24
N TYR A 22 -9.93 4.07 21.22
CA TYR A 22 -9.83 3.28 20.00
C TYR A 22 -9.20 1.92 20.25
N GLU A 23 -8.14 1.82 21.06
CA GLU A 23 -7.52 0.56 21.46
C GLU A 23 -8.49 -0.35 22.25
N ASP A 24 -9.27 0.25 23.16
CA ASP A 24 -10.17 -0.49 24.05
C ASP A 24 -11.48 -0.94 23.36
N HIS A 25 -11.96 -0.21 22.35
CA HIS A 25 -13.30 -0.42 21.77
C HIS A 25 -13.31 -0.76 20.28
N PHE A 26 -12.19 -0.56 19.58
CA PHE A 26 -12.05 -0.87 18.17
C PHE A 26 -10.82 -1.77 17.99
N HIS A 27 -10.79 -2.57 16.92
CA HIS A 27 -9.59 -3.29 16.53
C HIS A 27 -8.58 -2.32 15.89
N TYR A 28 -8.09 -1.38 16.69
CA TYR A 28 -7.18 -0.33 16.27
C TYR A 28 -5.77 -0.87 16.06
N THR A 29 -5.32 -0.89 14.81
CA THR A 29 -3.93 -1.21 14.47
C THR A 29 -3.06 0.02 14.68
N LYS A 30 -2.15 -0.05 15.66
CA LYS A 30 -1.24 1.05 15.96
C LYS A 30 -0.20 1.20 14.84
N PRO A 31 0.05 2.42 14.34
CA PRO A 31 1.10 2.66 13.36
C PRO A 31 2.49 2.32 13.91
N LEU A 32 3.30 1.66 13.08
CA LEU A 32 4.68 1.31 13.33
C LEU A 32 5.59 2.34 12.63
N PRO A 33 6.49 3.02 13.36
CA PRO A 33 7.46 3.91 12.73
C PRO A 33 8.51 3.10 11.97
N ILE A 34 8.76 3.45 10.71
CA ILE A 34 9.81 2.89 9.86
C ILE A 34 10.83 3.98 9.58
N CYS A 35 12.11 3.72 9.85
CA CYS A 35 13.19 4.60 9.43
C CYS A 35 13.37 4.53 7.91
N MET A 36 13.17 5.64 7.21
CA MET A 36 13.35 5.75 5.76
C MET A 36 14.81 6.05 5.38
N GLY A 37 15.49 6.83 6.21
CA GLY A 37 16.86 7.26 5.97
C GLY A 37 17.35 8.28 6.99
N GLU A 38 18.52 8.82 6.72
CA GLU A 38 19.19 9.80 7.57
C GLU A 38 19.64 11.01 6.76
N GLU A 39 19.53 12.19 7.38
CA GLU A 39 19.99 13.47 6.84
C GLU A 39 20.81 14.21 7.87
N TRP A 40 21.61 15.17 7.41
CA TRP A 40 22.38 16.06 8.28
C TRP A 40 21.73 17.43 8.31
N GLU A 41 21.25 17.84 9.48
CA GLU A 41 20.64 19.15 9.69
C GLU A 41 21.43 19.98 10.71
N TRP A 42 21.46 21.29 10.47
CA TRP A 42 21.98 22.25 11.44
C TRP A 42 20.93 22.51 12.52
N VAL A 43 21.13 21.96 13.70
CA VAL A 43 20.23 22.15 14.84
C VAL A 43 20.77 23.28 15.72
N SER A 44 19.92 24.27 15.96
CA SER A 44 20.21 25.37 16.90
C SER A 44 19.59 25.04 18.27
N ARG A 45 20.41 24.92 19.32
CA ARG A 45 19.94 24.83 20.70
C ARG A 45 20.66 25.86 21.54
N ASN A 46 19.92 26.69 22.26
CA ASN A 46 20.45 27.76 23.10
C ASN A 46 21.46 28.70 22.39
N GLY A 47 21.30 28.91 21.08
CA GLY A 47 22.17 29.80 20.29
C GLY A 47 23.41 29.13 19.69
N GLU A 48 23.73 27.89 20.07
CA GLU A 48 24.80 27.10 19.44
C GLU A 48 24.25 26.27 18.29
N LYS A 49 24.94 26.31 17.14
CA LYS A 49 24.63 25.48 15.97
C LYS A 49 25.53 24.26 15.97
N SER A 50 24.92 23.09 15.95
CA SER A 50 25.63 21.81 15.76
C SER A 50 25.03 21.06 14.59
N LEU A 51 25.87 20.44 13.78
CA LEU A 51 25.42 19.54 12.73
C LEU A 51 25.03 18.20 13.37
N GLN A 52 23.76 17.81 13.24
CA GLN A 52 23.24 16.58 13.83
C GLN A 52 22.64 15.69 12.74
N LYS A 53 22.79 14.38 12.94
CA LYS A 53 22.13 13.37 12.12
C LYS A 53 20.69 13.22 12.57
N ILE A 54 19.75 13.38 11.65
CA ILE A 54 18.31 13.26 11.88
C ILE A 54 17.77 12.09 11.07
N TYR A 55 16.96 11.26 11.71
CA TYR A 55 16.32 10.10 11.09
C TYR A 55 14.93 10.45 10.61
N GLN A 56 14.70 10.28 9.32
CA GLN A 56 13.41 10.50 8.69
C GLN A 56 12.58 9.22 8.78
N HIS A 57 11.32 9.37 9.17
CA HIS A 57 10.43 8.23 9.44
C HIS A 57 9.16 8.29 8.61
N ALA A 58 8.65 7.10 8.29
CA ALA A 58 7.28 6.88 7.86
C ALA A 58 6.49 6.16 8.96
N ASN A 59 5.18 6.16 8.84
CA ASN A 59 4.29 5.31 9.64
C ASN A 59 3.70 4.22 8.76
N TYR A 60 3.67 3.00 9.27
CA TYR A 60 3.15 1.82 8.57
C TYR A 60 2.10 1.11 9.41
N ILE A 61 1.05 0.62 8.77
CA ILE A 61 -0.01 -0.15 9.41
C ILE A 61 0.17 -1.62 9.07
N ASP A 62 0.26 -2.45 10.10
CA ASP A 62 0.44 -3.90 9.94
C ASP A 62 -0.78 -4.54 9.25
N ILE A 63 -0.55 -5.22 8.12
CA ILE A 63 -1.66 -5.81 7.37
C ILE A 63 -2.23 -7.04 8.08
N PHE A 64 -1.43 -7.76 8.87
CA PHE A 64 -1.93 -8.93 9.60
C PHE A 64 -2.86 -8.53 10.73
N ASP A 65 -2.54 -7.46 11.46
CA ASP A 65 -3.44 -6.92 12.48
C ASP A 65 -4.74 -6.40 11.87
N THR A 66 -4.66 -5.78 10.69
CA THR A 66 -5.86 -5.38 9.94
C THR A 66 -6.66 -6.58 9.47
N LEU A 67 -6.02 -7.63 8.94
CA LEU A 67 -6.69 -8.86 8.56
C LEU A 67 -7.34 -9.57 9.76
N LYS A 68 -6.69 -9.61 10.93
CA LYS A 68 -7.31 -10.15 12.15
C LYS A 68 -8.60 -9.40 12.49
N ALA A 69 -8.59 -8.07 12.39
CA ALA A 69 -9.78 -7.26 12.60
C ALA A 69 -10.90 -7.61 11.61
N LEU A 70 -10.56 -7.81 10.32
CA LEU A 70 -11.53 -8.17 9.28
C LEU A 70 -12.10 -9.58 9.46
N TYR A 71 -11.26 -10.57 9.77
CA TYR A 71 -11.70 -11.94 10.06
C TYR A 71 -12.50 -12.04 11.37
N GLY A 72 -12.28 -11.12 12.31
CA GLY A 72 -13.10 -10.99 13.52
C GLY A 72 -14.52 -10.49 13.26
N ASN A 73 -14.80 -9.89 12.10
CA ASN A 73 -16.14 -9.45 11.70
C ASN A 73 -16.83 -10.53 10.84
N PRO A 74 -17.90 -11.19 11.32
CA PRO A 74 -18.55 -12.27 10.57
C PRO A 74 -19.03 -11.87 9.16
N ALA A 75 -19.54 -10.65 9.00
CA ALA A 75 -20.07 -10.16 7.72
C ALA A 75 -18.98 -9.85 6.69
N VAL A 76 -17.77 -9.50 7.16
CA VAL A 76 -16.62 -9.34 6.27
C VAL A 76 -16.00 -10.71 6.00
N ARG A 77 -15.81 -11.54 7.04
CA ARG A 77 -15.23 -12.88 6.93
C ARG A 77 -15.95 -13.74 5.90
N GLU A 78 -17.28 -13.72 5.87
CA GLU A 78 -18.08 -14.43 4.85
C GLU A 78 -17.63 -14.05 3.42
N GLN A 79 -17.41 -12.77 3.15
CA GLN A 79 -16.93 -12.31 1.84
C GLN A 79 -15.46 -12.65 1.56
N LEU A 80 -14.65 -12.89 2.59
CA LEU A 80 -13.25 -13.31 2.43
C LEU A 80 -13.15 -14.83 2.19
N GLU A 81 -14.04 -15.61 2.78
CA GLU A 81 -14.03 -17.08 2.73
C GLU A 81 -14.72 -17.66 1.50
N TYR A 82 -15.67 -16.93 0.89
CA TYR A 82 -16.40 -17.39 -0.28
C TYR A 82 -16.04 -16.60 -1.53
N SER A 83 -15.68 -17.32 -2.59
CA SER A 83 -15.46 -16.78 -3.92
C SER A 83 -16.75 -16.13 -4.46
N HIS A 84 -16.60 -14.95 -5.06
CA HIS A 84 -17.66 -14.25 -5.79
C HIS A 84 -17.49 -14.35 -7.32
N GLN A 85 -16.81 -15.41 -7.79
CA GLN A 85 -16.67 -15.70 -9.22
C GLN A 85 -18.03 -15.89 -9.90
N ALA A 86 -18.15 -15.32 -11.10
CA ALA A 86 -19.30 -15.47 -11.96
C ALA A 86 -19.40 -16.89 -12.54
N THR A 87 -20.61 -17.45 -12.54
CA THR A 87 -20.90 -18.80 -13.04
C THR A 87 -21.65 -18.81 -14.38
N ASP A 88 -22.03 -17.65 -14.90
CA ASP A 88 -22.86 -17.48 -16.10
C ASP A 88 -22.07 -17.02 -17.34
N GLY A 89 -20.74 -17.00 -17.24
CA GLY A 89 -19.84 -16.59 -18.31
C GLY A 89 -19.66 -15.07 -18.48
N ILE A 90 -20.37 -14.25 -17.69
CA ILE A 90 -20.21 -12.79 -17.71
C ILE A 90 -19.15 -12.40 -16.69
N LYS A 91 -18.04 -11.82 -17.16
CA LYS A 91 -16.98 -11.30 -16.27
C LYS A 91 -17.45 -10.03 -15.57
N ARG A 92 -17.37 -10.01 -14.25
CA ARG A 92 -17.78 -8.90 -13.37
C ARG A 92 -16.64 -8.38 -12.50
N ASP A 93 -15.67 -9.23 -12.17
CA ASP A 93 -14.55 -8.86 -11.30
C ASP A 93 -13.24 -9.53 -11.72
N PHE A 94 -12.16 -9.19 -11.03
CA PHE A 94 -10.82 -9.74 -11.25
C PHE A 94 -10.81 -11.27 -11.21
N CYS A 95 -11.56 -11.88 -10.28
CA CYS A 95 -11.61 -13.33 -10.12
C CYS A 95 -12.22 -14.07 -11.32
N ASP A 96 -12.94 -13.38 -12.21
CA ASP A 96 -13.49 -13.95 -13.45
C ASP A 96 -12.49 -13.91 -14.61
N GLY A 97 -11.37 -13.20 -14.42
CA GLY A 97 -10.32 -13.00 -15.39
C GLY A 97 -9.42 -14.22 -15.59
N GLU A 98 -8.83 -14.32 -16.77
CA GLU A 98 -7.86 -15.40 -17.07
C GLU A 98 -6.58 -15.27 -16.24
N TYR A 99 -6.21 -14.03 -15.92
CA TYR A 99 -5.05 -13.75 -15.08
C TYR A 99 -5.23 -14.31 -13.66
N PHE A 100 -6.44 -14.26 -13.09
CA PHE A 100 -6.72 -14.88 -11.79
C PHE A 100 -6.52 -16.40 -11.84
N LYS A 101 -7.07 -17.07 -12.85
CA LYS A 101 -6.98 -18.54 -13.02
C LYS A 101 -5.54 -19.04 -13.17
N THR A 102 -4.68 -18.22 -13.77
CA THR A 102 -3.26 -18.54 -14.01
C THR A 102 -2.32 -17.95 -12.95
N HIS A 103 -2.83 -17.15 -12.01
CA HIS A 103 -2.02 -16.52 -10.98
C HIS A 103 -1.42 -17.56 -10.03
N PRO A 104 -0.14 -17.46 -9.65
CA PRO A 104 0.53 -18.47 -8.82
C PRO A 104 -0.10 -18.65 -7.43
N VAL A 105 -0.83 -17.65 -6.92
CA VAL A 105 -1.54 -17.75 -5.62
C VAL A 105 -2.97 -18.24 -5.82
N PHE A 106 -3.77 -17.54 -6.62
CA PHE A 106 -5.20 -17.78 -6.75
C PHE A 106 -5.55 -19.10 -7.46
N SER A 107 -4.67 -19.62 -8.32
CA SER A 107 -4.81 -20.96 -8.92
C SER A 107 -4.74 -22.10 -7.89
N ARG A 108 -4.12 -21.86 -6.72
CA ARG A 108 -3.98 -22.85 -5.63
C ARG A 108 -4.93 -22.56 -4.46
N HIS A 109 -5.27 -21.29 -4.28
CA HIS A 109 -6.05 -20.78 -3.16
C HIS A 109 -7.07 -19.76 -3.69
N GLU A 110 -8.24 -20.24 -4.12
CA GLU A 110 -9.28 -19.41 -4.73
C GLU A 110 -9.77 -18.28 -3.82
N ASN A 111 -9.77 -18.50 -2.50
CA ASN A 111 -10.18 -17.52 -1.48
C ASN A 111 -9.00 -16.72 -0.92
N ALA A 112 -7.82 -16.76 -1.56
CA ALA A 112 -6.71 -15.92 -1.15
C ALA A 112 -7.10 -14.44 -1.24
N ILE A 113 -6.56 -13.66 -0.31
CA ILE A 113 -6.83 -12.23 -0.20
C ILE A 113 -6.24 -11.50 -1.39
N GLN A 114 -7.09 -10.75 -2.08
CA GLN A 114 -6.73 -9.92 -3.23
C GLN A 114 -6.44 -8.50 -2.73
N PHE A 115 -5.21 -8.03 -2.85
CA PHE A 115 -4.86 -6.65 -2.48
C PHE A 115 -4.83 -5.75 -3.72
N ILE A 116 -5.57 -4.64 -3.66
CA ILE A 116 -5.49 -3.57 -4.66
C ILE A 116 -4.87 -2.36 -3.95
N LEU A 117 -3.67 -1.98 -4.35
CA LEU A 117 -2.93 -0.86 -3.78
C LEU A 117 -3.29 0.45 -4.44
N TYR A 118 -3.21 1.53 -3.67
CA TYR A 118 -3.29 2.90 -4.16
C TYR A 118 -2.16 3.76 -3.59
N PHE A 119 -1.74 4.76 -4.35
CA PHE A 119 -0.90 5.83 -3.85
C PHE A 119 -1.47 7.19 -4.25
N ASP A 120 -1.50 8.11 -3.29
CA ASP A 120 -1.95 9.48 -3.50
C ASP A 120 -1.14 10.44 -2.63
N GLU A 121 -0.96 11.67 -3.10
CA GLU A 121 -0.32 12.74 -2.37
C GLU A 121 -1.33 13.78 -1.91
N ILE A 122 -1.41 14.00 -0.60
CA ILE A 122 -2.34 14.96 0.00
C ILE A 122 -1.60 16.13 0.61
N GLU A 123 -2.15 17.34 0.45
CA GLU A 123 -1.62 18.54 1.08
C GLU A 123 -2.48 18.96 2.29
N VAL A 124 -1.89 18.92 3.49
CA VAL A 124 -2.64 19.05 4.75
C VAL A 124 -2.75 20.50 5.24
N ALA A 125 -1.79 21.37 4.90
CA ALA A 125 -1.61 22.65 5.59
C ALA A 125 -2.00 23.90 4.78
N ASN A 126 -1.85 23.90 3.44
CA ASN A 126 -2.22 25.07 2.61
C ASN A 126 -2.29 24.76 1.09
N PRO A 127 -3.33 24.05 0.61
CA PRO A 127 -3.39 23.60 -0.79
C PRO A 127 -3.49 24.70 -1.86
N LEU A 128 -3.68 25.97 -1.49
CA LEU A 128 -3.98 27.06 -2.45
C LEU A 128 -3.16 28.36 -2.24
N GLY A 129 -2.30 28.43 -1.22
CA GLY A 129 -1.55 29.64 -0.88
C GLY A 129 -0.10 29.64 -1.39
N SER A 130 0.63 30.73 -1.15
CA SER A 130 2.03 30.91 -1.56
C SER A 130 3.05 29.95 -0.91
N LYS A 131 2.59 29.10 0.01
CA LYS A 131 3.37 28.04 0.66
C LYS A 131 2.83 26.63 0.32
N ALA A 132 2.04 26.51 -0.74
CA ALA A 132 1.58 25.23 -1.25
C ALA A 132 2.77 24.33 -1.61
N GLY A 133 2.69 23.05 -1.29
CA GLY A 133 3.72 22.02 -1.52
C GLY A 133 4.61 21.67 -0.32
N ASN A 134 4.70 22.50 0.72
CA ASN A 134 5.67 22.31 1.82
C ASN A 134 5.29 21.20 2.81
N HIS A 135 4.01 20.82 2.87
CA HIS A 135 3.49 19.88 3.85
C HIS A 135 2.63 18.80 3.17
N LYS A 136 3.16 18.27 2.07
CA LYS A 136 2.57 17.12 1.37
C LYS A 136 2.90 15.83 2.09
N LEU A 137 1.91 14.95 2.15
CA LEU A 137 2.04 13.58 2.62
C LEU A 137 1.76 12.64 1.46
N GLY A 138 2.65 11.68 1.23
CA GLY A 138 2.36 10.55 0.36
C GLY A 138 1.73 9.44 1.19
N CYS A 139 0.56 8.99 0.76
CA CYS A 139 -0.23 7.97 1.43
C CYS A 139 -0.37 6.75 0.54
N PHE A 140 -0.03 5.59 1.08
CA PHE A 140 -0.32 4.30 0.50
C PHE A 140 -1.60 3.76 1.12
N TYR A 141 -2.54 3.34 0.30
CA TYR A 141 -3.78 2.69 0.73
C TYR A 141 -3.91 1.31 0.06
N TYR A 142 -4.85 0.52 0.56
CA TYR A 142 -5.29 -0.68 -0.14
C TYR A 142 -6.77 -0.96 0.11
N THR A 143 -7.37 -1.70 -0.81
CA THR A 143 -8.68 -2.35 -0.58
C THR A 143 -8.53 -3.86 -0.75
N ILE A 144 -9.44 -4.60 -0.13
CA ILE A 144 -9.57 -6.04 -0.29
C ILE A 144 -10.49 -6.34 -1.48
N GLY A 145 -9.94 -6.99 -2.51
CA GLY A 145 -10.61 -7.39 -3.73
C GLY A 145 -11.60 -8.55 -3.58
N ASN A 146 -11.65 -9.21 -2.41
CA ASN A 146 -12.65 -10.25 -2.11
C ASN A 146 -14.00 -9.65 -1.71
N ILE A 147 -14.00 -8.44 -1.13
CA ILE A 147 -15.23 -7.73 -0.76
C ILE A 147 -16.00 -7.39 -2.03
N GLN A 148 -17.29 -7.72 -2.10
CA GLN A 148 -18.08 -7.54 -3.32
C GLN A 148 -18.00 -6.10 -3.85
N PRO A 149 -17.98 -5.88 -5.18
CA PRO A 149 -17.80 -4.55 -5.78
C PRO A 149 -18.72 -3.46 -5.22
N VAL A 150 -19.97 -3.79 -4.89
CA VAL A 150 -20.96 -2.86 -4.32
C VAL A 150 -20.54 -2.28 -2.95
N HIS A 151 -19.66 -2.97 -2.21
CA HIS A 151 -19.14 -2.52 -0.91
C HIS A 151 -17.69 -2.03 -0.98
N ARG A 152 -16.95 -2.44 -2.01
CA ARG A 152 -15.50 -2.16 -2.15
C ARG A 152 -15.20 -0.68 -2.41
N SER A 153 -16.05 0.02 -3.15
CA SER A 153 -15.85 1.44 -3.50
C SER A 153 -16.30 2.43 -2.41
N SER A 154 -16.31 2.00 -1.15
CA SER A 154 -16.69 2.85 -0.01
C SER A 154 -15.45 3.19 0.84
N LEU A 155 -15.44 4.38 1.46
CA LEU A 155 -14.34 4.82 2.33
C LEU A 155 -14.00 3.80 3.45
N PRO A 156 -14.96 3.12 4.10
CA PRO A 156 -14.65 2.10 5.11
C PRO A 156 -13.88 0.88 4.58
N SER A 157 -13.90 0.64 3.27
CA SER A 157 -13.18 -0.46 2.61
C SER A 157 -11.79 -0.06 2.11
N MET A 158 -11.38 1.19 2.35
CA MET A 158 -10.05 1.71 2.02
C MET A 158 -9.20 1.78 3.28
N PHE A 159 -8.16 0.95 3.35
CA PHE A 159 -7.26 0.84 4.49
C PHE A 159 -5.98 1.61 4.22
N LEU A 160 -5.52 2.40 5.20
CA LEU A 160 -4.20 3.03 5.14
C LEU A 160 -3.13 1.96 5.35
N LEU A 161 -2.16 1.89 4.44
CA LEU A 161 -0.98 1.03 4.53
C LEU A 161 0.19 1.77 5.14
N ALA A 162 0.50 2.95 4.62
CA ALA A 162 1.64 3.73 5.05
C ALA A 162 1.45 5.22 4.74
N VAL A 163 2.09 6.07 5.55
CA VAL A 163 2.14 7.51 5.31
C VAL A 163 3.52 8.06 5.67
N ALA A 164 4.06 8.89 4.81
CA ALA A 164 5.26 9.67 5.09
C ALA A 164 5.15 11.04 4.42
N LYS A 165 6.06 11.95 4.76
CA LYS A 165 6.16 13.20 4.01
C LYS A 165 6.55 12.90 2.56
N SER A 166 5.93 13.58 1.60
CA SER A 166 6.26 13.42 0.18
C SER A 166 7.74 13.68 -0.11
N GLU A 167 8.33 14.71 0.51
CA GLU A 167 9.77 15.01 0.37
C GLU A 167 10.66 13.82 0.78
N ASN A 168 10.28 13.11 1.85
CA ASN A 168 11.01 11.93 2.30
C ASN A 168 10.77 10.73 1.37
N ILE A 169 9.56 10.59 0.83
CA ILE A 169 9.24 9.56 -0.17
C ILE A 169 10.02 9.81 -1.46
N GLU A 170 10.23 11.05 -1.88
CA GLU A 170 11.05 11.37 -3.04
C GLU A 170 12.54 11.11 -2.75
N ALA A 171 13.05 11.62 -1.62
CA ALA A 171 14.46 11.56 -1.25
C ALA A 171 14.95 10.13 -0.97
N PHE A 172 14.20 9.37 -0.18
CA PHE A 172 14.55 8.00 0.21
C PHE A 172 13.87 6.93 -0.65
N ARG A 173 13.00 7.35 -1.58
CA ARG A 173 12.05 6.50 -2.30
C ARG A 173 11.01 5.88 -1.36
N CYS A 174 9.96 5.32 -1.95
CA CYS A 174 8.99 4.51 -1.24
C CYS A 174 9.53 3.13 -0.84
N ASP A 175 10.80 2.83 -1.10
CA ASP A 175 11.45 1.54 -0.85
C ASP A 175 11.23 1.06 0.59
N ALA A 176 11.44 1.91 1.60
CA ALA A 176 11.31 1.51 3.00
C ALA A 176 9.86 1.08 3.34
N ASN A 177 8.88 1.82 2.83
CA ASN A 177 7.45 1.51 3.01
C ASN A 177 7.06 0.23 2.25
N LEU A 178 7.46 0.14 0.98
CA LEU A 178 7.14 -0.99 0.13
C LEU A 178 7.84 -2.27 0.62
N LYS A 179 9.08 -2.23 1.07
CA LYS A 179 9.80 -3.40 1.59
C LYS A 179 9.07 -4.08 2.75
N GLN A 180 8.57 -3.31 3.70
CA GLN A 180 7.81 -3.89 4.81
C GLN A 180 6.53 -4.55 4.30
N PHE A 181 5.81 -3.90 3.39
CA PHE A 181 4.61 -4.46 2.79
C PHE A 181 4.87 -5.71 1.95
N VAL A 182 5.83 -5.65 1.03
CA VAL A 182 6.29 -6.77 0.19
C VAL A 182 6.70 -7.96 1.06
N SER A 183 7.40 -7.72 2.18
CA SER A 183 7.73 -8.78 3.13
C SER A 183 6.48 -9.45 3.71
N GLN A 184 5.43 -8.70 4.05
CA GLN A 184 4.18 -9.26 4.56
C GLN A 184 3.38 -9.99 3.47
N ILE A 185 3.35 -9.48 2.24
CA ILE A 185 2.76 -10.18 1.10
C ILE A 185 3.48 -11.50 0.81
N ASN A 186 4.81 -11.52 0.88
CA ASN A 186 5.60 -12.73 0.67
C ASN A 186 5.33 -13.79 1.74
N LYS A 187 5.03 -13.38 2.98
CA LYS A 187 4.55 -14.34 4.00
C LYS A 187 3.15 -14.87 3.67
N LEU A 188 2.24 -14.03 3.17
CA LEU A 188 0.92 -14.47 2.73
C LEU A 188 0.96 -15.45 1.56
N LEU A 189 1.99 -15.40 0.72
CA LEU A 189 2.20 -16.41 -0.31
C LEU A 189 2.39 -17.82 0.27
N GLU A 190 3.12 -17.93 1.38
CA GLU A 190 3.40 -19.20 2.07
C GLU A 190 2.23 -19.67 2.95
N GLY A 191 1.32 -18.74 3.26
CA GLY A 191 0.17 -18.93 4.14
C GLY A 191 0.51 -18.55 5.58
N VAL A 192 -0.23 -17.59 6.12
CA VAL A 192 -0.06 -17.08 7.49
C VAL A 192 -1.21 -17.57 8.36
N GLU A 193 -0.89 -18.07 9.55
CA GLU A 193 -1.90 -18.38 10.56
C GLU A 193 -2.32 -17.10 11.30
N LEU A 194 -3.58 -16.70 11.10
CA LEU A 194 -4.22 -15.61 11.82
C LEU A 194 -5.05 -16.19 12.96
N LYS A 195 -4.53 -16.05 14.18
CA LYS A 195 -5.30 -16.32 15.40
C LYS A 195 -6.20 -15.12 15.70
N ILE A 196 -7.51 -15.35 15.68
CA ILE A 196 -8.53 -14.31 15.94
C ILE A 196 -8.91 -14.33 17.42
N ASP A 197 -9.13 -15.53 17.96
CA ASP A 197 -9.41 -15.76 19.39
C ASP A 197 -8.86 -17.14 19.81
N GLU A 198 -9.28 -17.66 20.97
CA GLU A 198 -8.82 -18.96 21.48
C GLU A 198 -9.28 -20.16 20.65
N GLN A 199 -10.40 -20.03 19.93
CA GLN A 199 -11.05 -21.12 19.21
C GLN A 199 -10.87 -21.00 17.69
N HIS A 200 -10.62 -19.79 17.18
CA HIS A 200 -10.56 -19.51 15.75
C HIS A 200 -9.15 -19.11 15.29
N THR A 201 -8.56 -20.00 14.49
CA THR A 201 -7.32 -19.75 13.74
C THR A 201 -7.56 -20.04 12.27
N TYR A 202 -7.22 -19.08 11.41
CA TYR A 202 -7.38 -19.20 9.97
C TYR A 202 -6.02 -19.20 9.28
N LYS A 203 -5.82 -20.13 8.34
CA LYS A 203 -4.66 -20.07 7.46
C LYS A 203 -5.02 -19.24 6.23
N VAL A 204 -4.37 -18.08 6.10
CA VAL A 204 -4.71 -17.07 5.11
C VAL A 204 -3.59 -16.92 4.09
N TYR A 205 -3.99 -16.89 2.82
CA TYR A 205 -3.11 -16.62 1.69
C TYR A 205 -3.47 -15.28 1.06
N GLY A 206 -2.57 -14.69 0.28
CA GLY A 206 -2.87 -13.42 -0.38
C GLY A 206 -1.82 -12.98 -1.39
N ALA A 207 -2.24 -12.09 -2.29
CA ALA A 207 -1.37 -11.47 -3.28
C ALA A 207 -1.91 -10.11 -3.74
N VAL A 208 -1.01 -9.28 -4.27
CA VAL A 208 -1.37 -8.00 -4.87
C VAL A 208 -1.78 -8.22 -6.32
N ILE A 209 -2.95 -7.69 -6.70
CA ILE A 209 -3.52 -7.87 -8.04
C ILE A 209 -3.40 -6.62 -8.90
N ALA A 210 -3.29 -5.46 -8.26
CA ALA A 210 -3.08 -4.18 -8.92
C ALA A 210 -2.45 -3.17 -7.95
N MET A 211 -1.69 -2.24 -8.52
CA MET A 211 -1.36 -0.97 -7.91
C MET A 211 -1.92 0.10 -8.83
N ALA A 212 -2.76 0.98 -8.30
CA ALA A 212 -3.35 2.09 -9.02
C ALA A 212 -2.85 3.43 -8.46
N GLY A 213 -2.65 4.37 -9.37
CA GLY A 213 -2.38 5.77 -9.08
C GLY A 213 -2.66 6.58 -10.33
N ASP A 214 -2.52 7.91 -10.25
CA ASP A 214 -2.39 8.68 -11.48
C ASP A 214 -1.12 8.26 -12.25
N THR A 215 -0.99 8.72 -13.50
CA THR A 215 0.13 8.32 -14.35
C THR A 215 1.50 8.61 -13.71
N PRO A 216 1.74 9.81 -13.13
CA PRO A 216 2.98 10.08 -12.40
C PRO A 216 3.20 9.12 -11.23
N ALA A 217 2.23 8.94 -10.33
CA ALA A 217 2.35 8.06 -9.16
C ALA A 217 2.68 6.61 -9.54
N SER A 218 1.94 6.08 -10.52
CA SER A 218 2.10 4.69 -10.98
C SER A 218 3.49 4.48 -11.58
N ASN A 219 3.97 5.44 -12.36
CA ASN A 219 5.32 5.41 -12.92
C ASN A 219 6.38 5.55 -11.83
N PHE A 220 6.21 6.47 -10.87
CA PHE A 220 7.15 6.68 -9.76
C PHE A 220 7.33 5.39 -8.94
N ILE A 221 6.23 4.73 -8.58
CA ILE A 221 6.23 3.48 -7.80
C ILE A 221 6.71 2.30 -8.63
N GLY A 222 6.37 2.26 -9.92
CA GLY A 222 6.87 1.28 -10.88
C GLY A 222 8.36 1.43 -11.21
N GLY A 223 8.98 2.56 -10.84
CA GLY A 223 10.37 2.86 -11.14
C GLY A 223 10.59 3.38 -12.57
N PHE A 224 9.53 3.77 -13.26
CA PHE A 224 9.53 4.34 -14.61
C PHE A 224 9.73 5.86 -14.57
N LYS A 225 9.94 6.46 -15.75
CA LYS A 225 9.87 7.91 -15.92
C LYS A 225 8.43 8.38 -15.81
N GLU A 226 8.20 9.41 -15.00
CA GLU A 226 6.86 9.92 -14.66
C GLU A 226 6.17 10.65 -15.83
N GLY A 227 6.92 11.02 -16.87
CA GLY A 227 6.39 11.59 -18.11
C GLY A 227 6.81 10.79 -19.34
N PHE A 228 5.86 10.59 -20.26
CA PHE A 228 6.10 9.97 -21.57
C PHE A 228 5.18 10.56 -22.65
N HIS A 229 5.59 10.41 -23.91
CA HIS A 229 4.74 10.73 -25.05
C HIS A 229 3.97 9.48 -25.47
N ALA A 230 2.64 9.51 -25.38
CA ALA A 230 1.78 8.36 -25.71
C ALA A 230 2.00 7.81 -27.12
N GLN A 231 2.36 8.68 -28.08
CA GLN A 231 2.62 8.30 -29.48
C GLN A 231 3.90 7.47 -29.68
N SER A 232 4.80 7.47 -28.69
CA SER A 232 6.06 6.71 -28.72
C SER A 232 6.08 5.59 -27.67
N PHE A 233 4.93 5.31 -27.05
CA PHE A 233 4.82 4.30 -26.02
C PHE A 233 4.80 2.90 -26.65
N ILE A 234 5.73 2.05 -26.21
CA ILE A 234 5.80 0.65 -26.62
C ILE A 234 5.48 -0.19 -25.40
N PHE A 235 4.46 -1.06 -25.51
CA PHE A 235 4.10 -1.96 -24.43
C PHE A 235 5.27 -2.89 -24.10
N ARG A 236 5.63 -2.91 -22.82
CA ARG A 236 6.69 -3.74 -22.29
C ARG A 236 6.15 -5.09 -21.85
N THR A 237 6.89 -6.16 -22.14
CA THR A 237 6.63 -7.47 -21.53
C THR A 237 7.45 -7.61 -20.24
N LEU A 238 6.97 -8.41 -19.28
CA LEU A 238 7.71 -8.67 -18.04
C LEU A 238 9.14 -9.19 -18.30
N LYS A 239 9.31 -10.06 -19.30
CA LYS A 239 10.64 -10.55 -19.69
C LYS A 239 11.55 -9.42 -20.17
N ALA A 240 11.05 -8.59 -21.10
CA ALA A 240 11.80 -7.44 -21.59
C ALA A 240 12.16 -6.47 -20.45
N HIS A 241 11.24 -6.26 -19.48
CA HIS A 241 11.51 -5.45 -18.30
C HIS A 241 12.71 -5.97 -17.50
N HIS A 242 12.77 -7.28 -17.24
CA HIS A 242 13.88 -7.88 -16.52
C HIS A 242 15.21 -7.76 -17.29
N ASP A 243 15.18 -7.99 -18.61
CA ASP A 243 16.37 -7.85 -19.45
C ASP A 243 16.88 -6.40 -19.46
N GLU A 244 15.98 -5.42 -19.56
CA GLU A 244 16.30 -3.99 -19.49
C GLU A 244 16.88 -3.58 -18.13
N LEU A 245 16.35 -4.11 -17.03
CA LEU A 245 16.88 -3.88 -15.68
C LEU A 245 18.30 -4.43 -15.52
N LEU A 246 18.61 -5.59 -16.10
CA LEU A 246 19.97 -6.15 -16.10
C LEU A 246 20.92 -5.23 -16.86
N LEU A 247 20.54 -4.75 -18.05
CA LEU A 247 21.34 -3.81 -18.84
C LEU A 247 21.56 -2.48 -18.11
N ILE A 248 20.54 -1.97 -17.40
CA ILE A 248 20.68 -0.76 -16.59
C ILE A 248 21.65 -0.98 -15.42
N LYS A 249 21.59 -2.14 -14.78
CA LYS A 249 22.46 -2.50 -13.65
C LYS A 249 23.92 -2.68 -14.09
N GLU A 250 24.15 -3.28 -15.25
CA GLU A 250 25.49 -3.56 -15.79
C GLU A 250 26.09 -2.38 -16.58
N GLY A 251 25.25 -1.46 -17.04
CA GLY A 251 25.62 -0.45 -18.01
C GLY A 251 25.70 0.98 -17.48
N SER A 252 25.67 1.92 -18.44
CA SER A 252 25.68 3.36 -18.21
C SER A 252 24.26 3.91 -17.98
N SER A 253 24.15 5.08 -17.34
CA SER A 253 22.91 5.86 -17.20
C SER A 253 22.14 6.09 -18.52
N LYS A 254 22.78 5.91 -19.67
CA LYS A 254 22.12 5.93 -21.00
C LYS A 254 20.99 4.90 -21.13
N PHE A 255 21.12 3.71 -20.55
CA PHE A 255 20.08 2.67 -20.64
C PHE A 255 18.82 3.05 -19.86
N SER A 256 18.98 3.72 -18.70
CA SER A 256 17.85 4.27 -17.95
C SER A 256 17.07 5.30 -18.79
N VAL A 257 17.79 6.15 -19.52
CA VAL A 257 17.17 7.13 -20.41
C VAL A 257 16.44 6.46 -21.56
N MET A 258 17.08 5.48 -22.20
CA MET A 258 16.59 4.78 -23.39
C MET A 258 15.35 3.93 -23.10
N TYR A 259 15.33 3.19 -22.00
CA TYR A 259 14.20 2.35 -21.62
C TYR A 259 13.16 3.10 -20.77
N GLY A 260 13.46 4.32 -20.31
CA GLY A 260 12.56 5.08 -19.44
C GLY A 260 12.33 4.41 -18.08
N ILE A 261 13.33 3.68 -17.58
CA ILE A 261 13.33 3.06 -16.26
C ILE A 261 14.34 3.81 -15.41
N ASN A 262 13.88 4.51 -14.39
CA ASN A 262 14.72 5.24 -13.44
C ASN A 262 15.38 4.27 -12.45
N LYS A 263 14.66 3.23 -12.01
CA LYS A 263 15.12 2.27 -11.02
C LYS A 263 14.28 0.99 -11.05
N ARG A 264 14.81 -0.10 -10.50
CA ARG A 264 14.02 -1.30 -10.17
C ARG A 264 13.03 -0.99 -9.04
N SER A 265 11.76 -1.35 -9.23
CA SER A 265 10.73 -1.28 -8.18
C SER A 265 10.82 -2.47 -7.21
N GLU A 266 10.54 -2.22 -5.93
CA GLU A 266 10.37 -3.26 -4.90
C GLU A 266 9.13 -4.13 -5.16
N LEU A 267 8.16 -3.66 -5.96
CA LEU A 267 6.96 -4.45 -6.28
C LEU A 267 7.29 -5.73 -7.05
N LEU A 268 8.43 -5.77 -7.75
CA LEU A 268 8.92 -6.95 -8.47
C LEU A 268 9.32 -8.10 -7.54
N ASP A 269 9.47 -7.84 -6.24
CA ASP A 269 9.78 -8.86 -5.24
C ASP A 269 8.53 -9.58 -4.70
N MET A 270 7.33 -9.21 -5.19
CA MET A 270 6.07 -9.92 -4.89
C MET A 270 5.78 -11.00 -5.92
N PRO A 271 5.72 -12.28 -5.53
CA PRO A 271 5.44 -13.36 -6.46
C PRO A 271 4.04 -13.25 -7.08
N GLY A 272 4.00 -13.35 -8.40
CA GLY A 272 2.77 -13.20 -9.18
C GLY A 272 2.43 -11.77 -9.57
N PHE A 273 3.09 -10.75 -9.00
CA PHE A 273 2.89 -9.36 -9.42
C PHE A 273 3.62 -9.07 -10.74
N ASP A 274 2.87 -8.89 -11.81
CA ASP A 274 3.42 -8.51 -13.12
C ASP A 274 3.36 -6.98 -13.27
N ILE A 275 4.50 -6.31 -13.11
CA ILE A 275 4.58 -4.85 -13.11
C ILE A 275 4.05 -4.21 -14.42
N THR A 276 4.07 -4.96 -15.54
CA THR A 276 3.59 -4.47 -16.84
C THR A 276 2.10 -4.74 -17.08
N LYS A 277 1.42 -5.40 -16.13
CA LYS A 277 -0.02 -5.68 -16.20
C LYS A 277 -0.79 -5.14 -15.00
N CYS A 278 -0.13 -5.07 -13.84
CA CYS A 278 -0.71 -4.69 -12.57
C CYS A 278 -0.56 -3.20 -12.27
N LEU A 279 0.20 -2.44 -13.07
CA LEU A 279 0.22 -0.98 -13.04
C LEU A 279 -0.55 -0.41 -14.24
N PRO A 280 -1.27 0.70 -14.07
CA PRO A 280 -1.92 1.37 -15.18
C PRO A 280 -0.85 2.02 -16.07
N TYR A 281 -0.91 1.73 -17.38
CA TYR A 281 -0.12 2.39 -18.43
C TYR A 281 1.41 2.16 -18.39
N VAL A 282 1.85 0.90 -18.21
CA VAL A 282 3.26 0.49 -18.15
C VAL A 282 3.65 -0.52 -19.23
#